data_AF-A0A2Z5K7N9-F1
#
_entry.id   AF-A0A2Z5K7N9-F1
#
_cell.length_a   1.000
_cell.length_b   1.000
_cell.length_c   1.000
_cell.angle_alpha   90.00
_cell.angle_beta   90.00
_cell.angle_gamma   90.00
#
_symmetry.space_group_name_H-M   'P 1'
#
loop_
_entity.id
_entity.type
_entity.pdbx_description
1 polymer ?
#
loop_
_entity_poly.entity_id
_entity_poly.type
_entity_poly.pdbx_seq_one_letter_code
_entity_poly.pdbx_strand_id
1 'polypeptide(L)'
;MSVQDDQRENQMVDRFNLEVPEDRKRSDIDAYLTIDGQTVAFELKSATSKGVSTVRDLGPNHFAKWKNIHWIFGVYNRTGTRLLHSYYASPDDMAPWISSKERYIRPDVELAEHAMRGVSVDSVINLFGEKEFYTREEARLIMKNQWSVTQYAEAADLAVGRELRYSLDRMVEIMRSRANYVMSRGATLNNPHIPLSYIEKLPKITTEPAITLRNLVRAYLESTSSTDEATA
;
A
#
# COMPACT_ATOMS: atom_id res chain seq x y z
N MET A 1 10.94 14.78 12.93
CA MET A 1 10.20 14.81 11.65
C MET A 1 8.77 14.31 11.82
N SER A 2 8.52 13.14 12.44
CA SER A 2 7.15 12.60 12.61
C SER A 2 6.17 13.56 13.29
N VAL A 3 6.55 14.20 14.41
CA VAL A 3 5.66 15.15 15.11
C VAL A 3 5.18 16.29 14.20
N GLN A 4 6.02 16.74 13.27
CA GLN A 4 5.63 17.78 12.32
C GLN A 4 4.68 17.23 11.24
N ASP A 5 4.90 16.00 10.78
CA ASP A 5 4.00 15.32 9.84
C ASP A 5 2.61 15.12 10.49
N ASP A 6 2.58 14.61 11.72
CA ASP A 6 1.35 14.36 12.49
C ASP A 6 0.58 15.67 12.74
N GLN A 7 1.28 16.77 13.07
CA GLN A 7 0.67 18.09 13.24
C GLN A 7 0.04 18.62 11.94
N ARG A 8 0.70 18.40 10.80
CA ARG A 8 0.17 18.83 9.50
C ARG A 8 -1.07 18.03 9.12
N GLU A 9 -1.02 16.71 9.31
CA GLU A 9 -2.15 15.83 9.06
C GLU A 9 -3.36 16.20 9.91
N ASN A 10 -3.20 16.39 11.23
CA ASN A 10 -4.28 16.83 12.12
C ASN A 10 -4.85 18.18 11.69
N GLN A 11 -4.00 19.14 11.30
CA GLN A 11 -4.48 20.43 10.78
C GLN A 11 -5.32 20.28 9.51
N MET A 12 -5.02 19.29 8.65
CA MET A 12 -5.85 18.99 7.48
C MET A 12 -7.18 18.35 7.91
N VAL A 13 -7.16 17.37 8.80
CA VAL A 13 -8.37 16.73 9.35
C VAL A 13 -9.33 17.77 9.91
N ASP A 14 -8.84 18.65 10.79
CA ASP A 14 -9.63 19.72 11.40
C ASP A 14 -10.16 20.70 10.35
N ARG A 15 -9.32 21.12 9.40
CA ARG A 15 -9.70 22.13 8.40
C ARG A 15 -10.80 21.66 7.45
N PHE A 16 -10.86 20.35 7.19
CA PHE A 16 -11.82 19.75 6.27
C PHE A 16 -13.01 19.08 6.98
N ASN A 17 -13.02 19.05 8.32
CA ASN A 17 -13.96 18.31 9.15
C ASN A 17 -14.02 16.84 8.74
N LEU A 18 -12.86 16.18 8.77
CA LEU A 18 -12.70 14.75 8.51
C LEU A 18 -12.70 13.96 9.82
N GLU A 19 -12.92 12.66 9.72
CA GLU A 19 -12.95 11.71 10.82
C GLU A 19 -11.74 10.78 10.76
N VAL A 20 -11.16 10.46 11.91
CA VAL A 20 -10.03 9.53 12.04
C VAL A 20 -10.45 8.45 13.06
N PRO A 21 -10.37 7.15 12.72
CA PRO A 21 -10.70 6.09 13.67
C PRO A 21 -9.79 6.11 14.91
N GLU A 22 -10.35 5.83 16.09
CA GLU A 22 -9.60 5.86 17.36
C GLU A 22 -8.44 4.86 17.40
N ASP A 23 -8.57 3.73 16.70
CA ASP A 23 -7.60 2.63 16.64
C ASP A 23 -6.72 2.66 15.38
N ARG A 24 -6.73 3.78 14.63
CA ARG A 24 -5.98 3.92 13.38
C ARG A 24 -4.49 3.66 13.58
N LYS A 25 -3.94 2.75 12.77
CA LYS A 25 -2.49 2.53 12.66
C LYS A 25 -1.89 3.41 11.57
N ARG A 26 -0.59 3.67 11.67
CA ARG A 26 0.16 4.52 10.73
C ARG A 26 0.09 4.07 9.26
N SER A 27 -0.20 2.81 8.99
CA SER A 27 -0.33 2.24 7.64
C SER A 27 -1.72 2.41 7.02
N ASP A 28 -2.70 2.77 7.83
CA ASP A 28 -4.11 2.73 7.45
C ASP A 28 -4.48 3.94 6.58
N ILE A 29 -5.77 4.12 6.30
CA ILE A 29 -6.26 5.31 5.61
C ILE A 29 -6.14 6.50 6.56
N ASP A 30 -5.73 7.66 6.01
CA ASP A 30 -5.39 8.80 6.85
C ASP A 30 -6.63 9.40 7.52
N ALA A 31 -7.72 9.59 6.76
CA ALA A 31 -8.97 10.15 7.27
C ALA A 31 -10.18 9.75 6.41
N TYR A 32 -11.39 10.01 6.92
CA TYR A 32 -12.65 9.71 6.25
C TYR A 32 -13.57 10.94 6.24
N LEU A 33 -14.45 10.99 5.25
CA LEU A 33 -15.55 11.95 5.18
C LEU A 33 -16.87 11.18 5.03
N THR A 34 -17.78 11.37 5.98
CA THR A 34 -19.17 10.93 5.81
C THR A 34 -19.97 12.03 5.13
N ILE A 35 -20.53 11.73 3.96
CA ILE A 35 -21.31 12.66 3.14
C ILE A 35 -22.47 11.92 2.47
N ASP A 36 -23.68 12.45 2.64
CA ASP A 36 -24.91 11.94 2.00
C ASP A 36 -25.11 10.42 2.16
N GLY A 37 -24.78 9.90 3.35
CA GLY A 37 -24.89 8.48 3.72
C GLY A 37 -23.74 7.59 3.22
N GLN A 38 -22.75 8.14 2.54
CA GLN A 38 -21.56 7.44 2.06
C GLN A 38 -20.33 7.81 2.88
N THR A 39 -19.42 6.87 3.07
CA THR A 39 -18.13 7.09 3.70
C THR A 39 -17.03 7.08 2.64
N VAL A 40 -16.30 8.18 2.53
CA VAL A 40 -15.25 8.40 1.54
C VAL A 40 -13.89 8.42 2.23
N ALA A 41 -12.95 7.63 1.74
CA ALA A 41 -11.59 7.53 2.27
C ALA A 41 -10.66 8.58 1.66
N PHE A 42 -9.78 9.14 2.49
CA PHE A 42 -8.79 10.14 2.11
C PHE A 42 -7.37 9.75 2.50
N GLU A 43 -6.44 9.91 1.56
CA GLU A 43 -5.01 10.05 1.83
C GLU A 43 -4.66 11.54 1.96
N LEU A 44 -3.92 11.89 3.01
CA LEU A 44 -3.53 13.26 3.33
C LEU A 44 -2.02 13.39 3.14
N LYS A 45 -1.61 14.37 2.33
CA LYS A 45 -0.18 14.63 2.09
C LYS A 45 0.15 16.10 2.18
N SER A 46 1.32 16.39 2.72
CA SER A 46 1.90 17.74 2.71
C SER A 46 2.78 17.92 1.48
N ALA A 47 2.48 18.92 0.65
CA ALA A 47 3.26 19.26 -0.52
C ALA A 47 4.39 20.26 -0.18
N THR A 48 5.53 20.05 -0.82
CA THR A 48 6.69 20.96 -0.79
C THR A 48 6.94 21.55 -2.17
N SER A 49 7.90 22.47 -2.30
CA SER A 49 8.34 22.98 -3.61
C SER A 49 8.89 21.90 -4.54
N LYS A 50 9.22 20.71 -4.01
CA LYS A 50 9.70 19.55 -4.78
C LYS A 50 8.60 18.54 -5.12
N GLY A 51 7.35 18.82 -4.72
CA GLY A 51 6.23 17.88 -4.82
C GLY A 51 5.97 17.15 -3.50
N VAL A 52 5.43 15.94 -3.62
CA VAL A 52 4.96 15.11 -2.49
C VAL A 52 5.64 13.75 -2.51
N SER A 53 6.28 13.38 -1.40
CA SER A 53 6.71 11.99 -1.16
C SER A 53 5.51 11.12 -0.85
N THR A 54 5.52 9.87 -1.31
CA THR A 54 4.38 8.95 -1.13
C THR A 54 4.65 7.89 -0.06
N VAL A 55 5.21 6.75 -0.45
CA VAL A 55 5.44 5.60 0.44
C VAL A 55 6.72 4.86 0.05
N ARG A 56 7.37 4.23 1.04
CA ARG A 56 8.46 3.28 0.77
C ARG A 56 7.88 2.00 0.20
N ASP A 57 8.65 1.32 -0.63
CA ASP A 57 8.27 0.04 -1.23
C ASP A 57 6.90 0.10 -1.94
N LEU A 58 6.70 1.11 -2.81
CA LEU A 58 5.46 1.24 -3.59
C LEU A 58 5.29 0.03 -4.51
N GLY A 59 4.15 -0.65 -4.40
CA GLY A 59 3.90 -1.94 -5.05
C GLY A 59 2.41 -2.28 -5.16
N PRO A 60 2.06 -3.50 -5.61
CA PRO A 60 0.68 -3.89 -5.93
C PRO A 60 -0.35 -3.60 -4.83
N ASN A 61 -0.02 -3.88 -3.57
CA ASN A 61 -0.91 -3.61 -2.44
C ASN A 61 -1.24 -2.11 -2.28
N HIS A 62 -0.29 -1.23 -2.57
CA HIS A 62 -0.52 0.21 -2.52
C HIS A 62 -1.41 0.68 -3.68
N PHE A 63 -1.22 0.13 -4.88
CA PHE A 63 -2.09 0.44 -6.02
C PHE A 63 -3.53 0.00 -5.76
N ALA A 64 -3.73 -1.18 -5.18
CA ALA A 64 -5.04 -1.66 -4.76
C ALA A 64 -5.67 -0.73 -3.70
N LYS A 65 -4.90 -0.31 -2.69
CA LYS A 65 -5.36 0.66 -1.67
C LYS A 65 -5.76 1.99 -2.31
N TRP A 66 -4.94 2.51 -3.22
CA TRP A 66 -5.09 3.87 -3.73
C TRP A 66 -6.07 4.03 -4.89
N LYS A 67 -6.55 2.92 -5.46
CA LYS A 67 -7.44 2.93 -6.63
C LYS A 67 -8.73 3.71 -6.40
N ASN A 68 -9.29 3.67 -5.18
CA ASN A 68 -10.62 4.20 -4.87
C ASN A 68 -10.59 5.26 -3.77
N ILE A 69 -9.45 5.90 -3.52
CA ILE A 69 -9.33 6.90 -2.45
C ILE A 69 -9.15 8.29 -3.01
N HIS A 70 -9.64 9.26 -2.27
CA HIS A 70 -9.45 10.66 -2.55
C HIS A 70 -8.17 11.16 -1.89
N TRP A 71 -7.62 12.26 -2.40
CA TRP A 71 -6.39 12.84 -1.89
C TRP A 71 -6.57 14.31 -1.57
N ILE A 72 -5.95 14.76 -0.48
CA ILE A 72 -5.76 16.17 -0.19
C ILE A 72 -4.28 16.45 -0.07
N PHE A 73 -3.80 17.42 -0.86
CA PHE A 73 -2.42 17.87 -0.85
C PHE A 73 -2.34 19.26 -0.19
N GLY A 74 -1.96 19.31 1.08
CA GLY A 74 -1.82 20.55 1.84
C GLY A 74 -0.52 21.29 1.51
N VAL A 75 -0.62 22.57 1.15
CA VAL A 75 0.54 23.44 0.91
C VAL A 75 0.77 24.34 2.11
N TYR A 76 1.93 24.21 2.74
CA TYR A 76 2.28 24.95 3.95
C TYR A 76 3.20 26.13 3.65
N ASN A 77 3.25 27.08 4.58
CA ASN A 77 4.28 28.11 4.59
C ASN A 77 5.69 27.51 4.71
N ARG A 78 6.74 28.34 4.53
CA ARG A 78 8.14 27.87 4.55
C ARG A 78 8.54 27.18 5.85
N THR A 79 7.93 27.55 6.98
CA THR A 79 8.19 26.92 8.29
C THR A 79 7.44 25.60 8.47
N GLY A 80 6.49 25.28 7.57
CA GLY A 80 5.70 24.06 7.62
C GLY A 80 4.64 24.05 8.73
N THR A 81 4.30 25.21 9.31
CA THR A 81 3.43 25.34 10.49
C THR A 81 2.03 25.85 10.18
N ARG A 82 1.84 26.49 9.01
CA ARG A 82 0.55 27.05 8.59
C ARG A 82 0.17 26.53 7.21
N LEU A 83 -0.95 25.81 7.14
CA LEU A 83 -1.62 25.43 5.90
C LEU A 83 -2.15 26.68 5.18
N LEU A 84 -1.60 26.95 4.00
CA LEU A 84 -1.94 28.11 3.16
C LEU A 84 -3.17 27.81 2.30
N HIS A 85 -3.13 26.70 1.57
CA HIS A 85 -4.20 26.19 0.71
C HIS A 85 -3.99 24.69 0.51
N SER A 86 -4.94 24.01 -0.11
CA SER A 86 -4.81 22.61 -0.48
C SER A 86 -5.19 22.36 -1.94
N TYR A 87 -4.81 21.22 -2.47
CA TYR A 87 -5.35 20.67 -3.70
C TYR A 87 -6.13 19.40 -3.38
N TYR A 88 -7.21 19.16 -4.12
CA TYR A 88 -8.01 17.94 -4.02
C TYR A 88 -7.81 17.10 -5.28
N ALA A 89 -7.71 15.78 -5.12
CA ALA A 89 -7.78 14.85 -6.24
C ALA A 89 -8.83 13.77 -5.94
N SER A 90 -9.70 13.52 -6.91
CA SER A 90 -10.52 12.31 -6.97
C SER A 90 -9.69 11.06 -7.31
N PRO A 91 -10.25 9.86 -7.17
CA PRO A 91 -9.62 8.64 -7.69
C PRO A 91 -9.23 8.76 -9.17
N ASP A 92 -10.08 9.35 -10.00
CA ASP A 92 -9.85 9.51 -11.44
C ASP A 92 -8.70 10.49 -11.72
N ASP A 93 -8.60 11.57 -10.92
CA ASP A 93 -7.49 12.51 -11.00
C ASP A 93 -6.15 11.86 -10.67
N MET A 94 -6.13 10.84 -9.80
CA MET A 94 -4.91 10.14 -9.40
C MET A 94 -4.58 8.93 -10.27
N ALA A 95 -5.56 8.37 -10.98
CA ALA A 95 -5.39 7.19 -11.82
C ALA A 95 -4.21 7.30 -12.82
N PRO A 96 -4.01 8.41 -13.57
CA PRO A 96 -2.89 8.53 -14.50
C PRO A 96 -1.51 8.40 -13.83
N TRP A 97 -1.32 9.04 -12.67
CA TRP A 97 -0.06 8.93 -11.94
C TRP A 97 0.14 7.52 -11.39
N ILE A 98 -0.89 6.94 -10.76
CA ILE A 98 -0.85 5.57 -10.20
C ILE A 98 -0.52 4.54 -11.29
N SER A 99 -1.25 4.56 -12.41
CA SER A 99 -1.02 3.65 -13.54
C SER A 99 0.36 3.83 -14.16
N SER A 100 0.94 5.04 -14.13
CA SER A 100 2.32 5.24 -14.58
C SER A 100 3.33 4.52 -13.68
N LYS A 101 3.10 4.47 -12.36
CA LYS A 101 3.98 3.77 -11.40
C LYS A 101 3.77 2.27 -11.47
N GLU A 102 2.54 1.81 -11.63
CA GLU A 102 2.23 0.41 -11.85
C GLU A 102 2.91 -0.12 -13.12
N ARG A 103 2.79 0.61 -14.24
CA ARG A 103 3.50 0.28 -15.48
C ARG A 103 5.02 0.25 -15.30
N TYR A 104 5.56 1.18 -14.51
CA TYR A 104 6.99 1.28 -14.27
C TYR A 104 7.54 0.05 -13.54
N ILE A 105 6.85 -0.44 -12.50
CA ILE A 105 7.32 -1.61 -11.73
C ILE A 105 6.94 -2.96 -12.35
N ARG A 106 6.00 -2.98 -13.29
CA ARG A 106 5.49 -4.22 -13.88
C ARG A 106 6.59 -5.18 -14.39
N PRO A 107 7.65 -4.74 -15.09
CA PRO A 107 8.72 -5.65 -15.50
C PRO A 107 9.39 -6.37 -14.32
N ASP A 108 9.59 -5.68 -13.20
CA ASP A 108 10.21 -6.27 -12.00
C ASP A 108 9.27 -7.25 -11.31
N VAL A 109 7.96 -6.97 -11.31
CA VAL A 109 6.92 -7.88 -10.79
C VAL A 109 6.88 -9.15 -11.64
N GLU A 110 6.84 -9.04 -12.96
CA GLU A 110 6.87 -10.20 -13.87
C GLU A 110 8.16 -11.00 -13.70
N LEU A 111 9.31 -10.33 -13.62
CA LEU A 111 10.60 -10.99 -13.38
C LEU A 111 10.61 -11.75 -12.05
N ALA A 112 10.07 -11.13 -10.99
CA ALA A 112 9.92 -11.78 -9.69
C ALA A 112 9.05 -13.04 -9.81
N GLU A 113 7.91 -12.97 -10.48
CA GLU A 113 7.04 -14.13 -10.71
C GLU A 113 7.72 -15.27 -11.47
N HIS A 114 8.43 -14.93 -12.54
CA HIS A 114 9.19 -15.92 -13.30
C HIS A 114 10.30 -16.58 -12.46
N ALA A 115 11.06 -15.78 -11.70
CA ALA A 115 12.13 -16.29 -10.83
C ALA A 115 11.59 -17.24 -9.75
N MET A 116 10.45 -16.93 -9.14
CA MET A 116 9.81 -17.77 -8.13
C MET A 116 9.43 -19.16 -8.65
N ARG A 117 8.92 -19.23 -9.88
CA ARG A 117 8.54 -20.51 -10.51
C ARG A 117 9.74 -21.42 -10.73
N GLY A 118 10.95 -20.84 -10.82
CA GLY A 118 12.21 -21.57 -10.92
C GLY A 118 12.65 -22.30 -9.65
N VAL A 119 12.05 -22.02 -8.48
CA VAL A 119 12.35 -22.75 -7.25
C VAL A 119 11.88 -24.19 -7.39
N SER A 120 12.81 -25.12 -7.17
CA SER A 120 12.65 -26.56 -7.44
C SER A 120 13.19 -27.41 -6.29
N VAL A 121 13.06 -28.73 -6.43
CA VAL A 121 13.67 -29.73 -5.53
C VAL A 121 15.18 -29.49 -5.38
N ASP A 122 15.89 -29.24 -6.48
CA ASP A 122 17.34 -28.96 -6.45
C ASP A 122 17.66 -27.74 -5.58
N SER A 123 16.77 -26.75 -5.50
CA SER A 123 16.98 -25.57 -4.65
C SER A 123 17.01 -25.95 -3.16
N VAL A 124 16.17 -26.89 -2.73
CA VAL A 124 16.14 -27.41 -1.35
C VAL A 124 17.33 -28.32 -1.09
N ILE A 125 17.61 -29.25 -2.01
CA ILE A 125 18.73 -30.20 -1.90
C ILE A 125 20.06 -29.44 -1.83
N ASN A 126 20.26 -28.41 -2.65
CA ASN A 126 21.49 -27.63 -2.62
C ASN A 126 21.72 -26.89 -1.29
N LEU A 127 20.65 -26.58 -0.55
CA LEU A 127 20.74 -25.84 0.71
C LEU A 127 20.85 -26.76 1.93
N PHE A 128 20.14 -27.89 1.93
CA PHE A 128 20.01 -28.76 3.11
C PHE A 128 20.46 -30.20 2.88
N GLY A 129 20.84 -30.57 1.66
CA GLY A 129 21.08 -31.95 1.23
C GLY A 129 19.77 -32.71 0.95
N GLU A 130 19.90 -33.84 0.25
CA GLU A 130 18.80 -34.80 0.07
C GLU A 130 18.57 -35.60 1.35
N LYS A 131 17.32 -35.64 1.82
CA LYS A 131 16.92 -36.28 3.08
C LYS A 131 15.53 -36.90 2.94
N GLU A 132 15.27 -37.94 3.74
CA GLU A 132 13.93 -38.54 3.85
C GLU A 132 12.90 -37.54 4.41
N PHE A 133 13.34 -36.64 5.30
CA PHE A 133 12.53 -35.57 5.86
C PHE A 133 13.41 -34.39 6.30
N TYR A 134 12.78 -33.23 6.46
CA TYR A 134 13.38 -32.00 6.96
C TYR A 134 12.75 -31.58 8.29
N THR A 135 13.48 -30.79 9.07
CA THR A 135 13.05 -30.38 10.41
C THR A 135 12.44 -28.97 10.42
N ARG A 136 11.76 -28.64 11.53
CA ARG A 136 11.23 -27.29 11.76
C ARG A 136 12.35 -26.24 11.79
N GLU A 137 13.53 -26.58 12.28
CA GLU A 137 14.68 -25.69 12.33
C GLU A 137 15.14 -25.31 10.92
N GLU A 138 15.14 -26.26 9.98
CA GLU A 138 15.49 -26.02 8.57
C GLU A 138 14.42 -25.18 7.87
N ALA A 139 13.14 -25.51 8.05
CA ALA A 139 12.03 -24.68 7.56
C ALA A 139 12.13 -23.23 8.11
N ARG A 140 12.57 -23.09 9.36
CA ARG A 140 12.80 -21.78 10.01
C ARG A 140 14.00 -21.03 9.44
N LEU A 141 15.02 -21.69 8.89
CA LEU A 141 16.09 -20.99 8.16
C LEU A 141 15.56 -20.31 6.89
N ILE A 142 14.54 -20.90 6.25
CA ILE A 142 13.84 -20.31 5.10
C ILE A 142 12.90 -19.18 5.55
N MET A 143 11.87 -19.48 6.35
CA MET A 143 10.79 -18.55 6.69
C MET A 143 11.10 -17.61 7.87
N LYS A 144 12.14 -17.90 8.65
CA LYS A 144 12.65 -17.05 9.74
C LYS A 144 11.54 -16.75 10.77
N ASN A 145 11.40 -15.49 11.16
CA ASN A 145 10.36 -15.03 12.06
C ASN A 145 9.08 -14.58 11.32
N GLN A 146 8.95 -14.87 10.02
CA GLN A 146 7.75 -14.52 9.26
C GLN A 146 6.58 -15.44 9.59
N TRP A 147 6.86 -16.69 9.99
CA TRP A 147 5.86 -17.62 10.48
C TRP A 147 5.85 -17.69 12.00
N SER A 148 4.65 -17.73 12.56
CA SER A 148 4.40 -18.06 13.96
C SER A 148 4.69 -19.53 14.25
N VAL A 149 4.77 -19.90 15.53
CA VAL A 149 4.93 -21.31 15.93
C VAL A 149 3.82 -22.18 15.36
N THR A 150 2.57 -21.69 15.38
CA THR A 150 1.40 -22.38 14.84
C THR A 150 1.52 -22.56 13.33
N GLN A 151 1.94 -21.55 12.59
CA GLN A 151 2.10 -21.64 11.13
C GLN A 151 3.16 -22.68 10.73
N TYR A 152 4.25 -22.80 11.49
CA TYR A 152 5.21 -23.90 11.28
C TYR A 152 4.56 -25.26 11.55
N ALA A 153 3.78 -25.39 12.62
CA ALA A 153 3.13 -26.66 12.94
C ALA A 153 2.10 -27.08 11.86
N GLU A 154 1.32 -26.12 11.36
CA GLU A 154 0.31 -26.34 10.31
C GLU A 154 0.93 -26.64 8.94
N ALA A 155 2.12 -26.10 8.66
CA ALA A 155 2.82 -26.34 7.40
C ALA A 155 3.49 -27.71 7.34
N ALA A 156 3.78 -28.36 8.47
CA ALA A 156 4.35 -29.70 8.49
C ALA A 156 3.36 -30.71 7.89
N ASP A 157 3.83 -31.54 6.97
CA ASP A 157 3.02 -32.53 6.24
C ASP A 157 3.36 -33.98 6.61
N LEU A 158 4.41 -34.18 7.41
CA LEU A 158 4.79 -35.47 7.95
C LEU A 158 4.77 -35.44 9.48
N ALA A 159 4.42 -36.57 10.09
CA ALA A 159 4.47 -36.75 11.54
C ALA A 159 4.97 -38.15 11.89
N VAL A 160 5.95 -38.22 12.79
CA VAL A 160 6.41 -39.47 13.41
C VAL A 160 6.25 -39.34 14.91
N GLY A 161 5.22 -39.99 15.46
CA GLY A 161 4.83 -39.80 16.85
C GLY A 161 4.37 -38.37 17.12
N ARG A 162 5.12 -37.63 17.94
CA ARG A 162 4.84 -36.22 18.26
C ARG A 162 5.74 -35.23 17.50
N GLU A 163 6.68 -35.72 16.70
CA GLU A 163 7.58 -34.86 15.93
C GLU A 163 6.97 -34.51 14.58
N LEU A 164 6.79 -33.21 14.35
CA LEU A 164 6.38 -32.66 13.07
C LEU A 164 7.60 -32.54 12.15
N ARG A 165 7.44 -33.01 10.91
CA ARG A 165 8.48 -33.09 9.88
C ARG A 165 7.93 -32.57 8.56
N TYR A 166 8.85 -32.25 7.64
CA TYR A 166 8.50 -31.72 6.32
C TYR A 166 9.03 -32.65 5.25
N SER A 167 8.22 -32.98 4.26
CA SER A 167 8.68 -33.63 3.05
C SER A 167 9.53 -32.67 2.20
N LEU A 168 10.25 -33.23 1.23
CA LEU A 168 11.00 -32.46 0.24
C LEU A 168 10.07 -31.52 -0.56
N ASP A 169 8.92 -32.01 -1.01
CA ASP A 169 7.95 -31.21 -1.76
C ASP A 169 7.41 -30.06 -0.91
N ARG A 170 7.11 -30.32 0.37
CA ARG A 170 6.69 -29.25 1.27
C ARG A 170 7.78 -28.21 1.48
N MET A 171 9.05 -28.61 1.59
CA MET A 171 10.15 -27.66 1.68
C MET A 171 10.30 -26.81 0.41
N VAL A 172 10.00 -27.35 -0.77
CA VAL A 172 9.95 -26.57 -2.03
C VAL A 172 8.84 -25.52 -1.97
N GLU A 173 7.65 -25.86 -1.48
CA GLU A 173 6.55 -24.90 -1.31
C GLU A 173 6.88 -23.79 -0.32
N ILE A 174 7.54 -24.14 0.80
CA ILE A 174 8.04 -23.17 1.79
C ILE A 174 9.07 -22.23 1.15
N MET A 175 10.01 -22.78 0.38
CA MET A 175 11.04 -22.00 -0.32
C MET A 175 10.43 -21.09 -1.39
N ARG A 176 9.44 -21.57 -2.16
CA ARG A 176 8.66 -20.76 -3.11
C ARG A 176 7.95 -19.61 -2.42
N SER A 177 7.29 -19.88 -1.29
CA SER A 177 6.60 -18.87 -0.49
C SER A 177 7.57 -17.79 0.01
N ARG A 178 8.78 -18.21 0.42
CA ARG A 178 9.83 -17.27 0.83
C ARG A 178 10.38 -16.46 -0.33
N ALA A 179 10.65 -17.11 -1.46
CA ALA A 179 11.10 -16.45 -2.68
C ALA A 179 10.08 -15.39 -3.10
N ASN A 180 8.78 -15.71 -3.04
CA ASN A 180 7.70 -14.76 -3.28
C ASN A 180 7.78 -13.53 -2.39
N TYR A 181 7.89 -13.74 -1.09
CA TYR A 181 7.99 -12.64 -0.15
C TYR A 181 9.21 -11.73 -0.43
N VAL A 182 10.39 -12.32 -0.66
CA VAL A 182 11.62 -11.56 -0.90
C VAL A 182 11.57 -10.81 -2.22
N MET A 183 11.18 -11.50 -3.30
CA MET A 183 11.14 -10.92 -4.65
C MET A 183 10.06 -9.86 -4.77
N SER A 184 8.86 -10.10 -4.21
CA SER A 184 7.76 -9.11 -4.21
C SER A 184 8.15 -7.81 -3.50
N ARG A 185 9.01 -7.86 -2.47
CA ARG A 185 9.56 -6.65 -1.84
C ARG A 185 10.62 -5.97 -2.69
N GLY A 186 11.44 -6.74 -3.41
CA GLY A 186 12.44 -6.21 -4.34
C GLY A 186 11.82 -5.57 -5.59
N ALA A 187 10.64 -6.01 -6.01
CA ALA A 187 9.89 -5.51 -7.16
C ALA A 187 9.04 -4.25 -6.86
N THR A 188 9.52 -3.40 -5.96
CA THR A 188 8.81 -2.18 -5.55
C THR A 188 9.60 -0.92 -5.87
N LEU A 189 8.89 0.20 -6.02
CA LEU A 189 9.51 1.50 -6.24
C LEU A 189 9.66 2.26 -4.91
N ASN A 190 10.88 2.58 -4.53
CA ASN A 190 11.12 3.27 -3.27
C ASN A 190 10.78 4.77 -3.34
N ASN A 191 9.80 5.20 -2.55
CA ASN A 191 9.43 6.60 -2.31
C ASN A 191 9.34 7.47 -3.58
N PRO A 192 8.55 7.07 -4.60
CA PRO A 192 8.35 7.91 -5.76
C PRO A 192 7.61 9.19 -5.35
N HIS A 193 8.02 10.29 -5.96
CA HIS A 193 7.40 11.58 -5.70
C HIS A 193 6.31 11.87 -6.75
N ILE A 194 5.20 12.46 -6.28
CA ILE A 194 4.23 13.13 -7.15
C ILE A 194 4.81 14.53 -7.42
N PRO A 195 5.12 14.88 -8.68
CA PRO A 195 5.72 16.18 -8.98
C PRO A 195 4.72 17.31 -8.76
N LEU A 196 5.22 18.47 -8.34
CA LEU A 196 4.37 19.64 -8.09
C LEU A 196 3.56 20.05 -9.33
N SER A 197 4.14 19.93 -10.52
CA SER A 197 3.47 20.21 -11.80
C SER A 197 2.27 19.30 -12.10
N TYR A 198 2.16 18.15 -11.43
CA TYR A 198 0.96 17.32 -11.46
C TYR A 198 -0.10 17.90 -10.52
N ILE A 199 0.30 18.23 -9.30
CA ILE A 199 -0.57 18.72 -8.22
C ILE A 199 -1.19 20.08 -8.58
N GLU A 200 -0.43 20.98 -9.20
CA GLU A 200 -0.89 22.34 -9.54
C GLU A 200 -2.02 22.37 -10.58
N LYS A 201 -2.27 21.25 -11.27
CA LYS A 201 -3.39 21.11 -12.22
C LYS A 201 -4.71 20.71 -11.55
N LEU A 202 -4.65 20.27 -10.30
CA LEU A 202 -5.80 19.78 -9.55
C LEU A 202 -6.66 20.94 -9.02
N PRO A 203 -7.94 20.68 -8.68
CA PRO A 203 -8.79 21.63 -7.98
C PRO A 203 -8.11 22.22 -6.73
N LYS A 204 -7.97 23.54 -6.71
CA LYS A 204 -7.37 24.28 -5.60
C LYS A 204 -8.43 24.74 -4.60
N ILE A 205 -8.22 24.44 -3.33
CA ILE A 205 -9.10 24.82 -2.22
C ILE A 205 -8.42 25.89 -1.35
N THR A 206 -9.02 27.07 -1.30
CA THR A 206 -8.51 28.24 -0.54
C THR A 206 -9.52 28.70 0.51
N THR A 207 -10.75 28.99 0.10
CA THR A 207 -11.87 29.48 0.92
C THR A 207 -12.84 28.35 1.26
N GLU A 208 -13.51 28.46 2.41
CA GLU A 208 -14.51 27.50 2.90
C GLU A 208 -14.13 26.02 2.66
N PRO A 209 -13.00 25.55 3.22
CA PRO A 209 -12.38 24.30 2.77
C PRO A 209 -13.27 23.07 2.94
N ALA A 210 -13.96 22.97 4.08
CA ALA A 210 -14.86 21.87 4.39
C ALA A 210 -16.07 21.79 3.44
N ILE A 211 -16.65 22.93 3.05
CA ILE A 211 -17.80 22.99 2.12
C ILE A 211 -17.31 22.72 0.69
N THR A 212 -16.21 23.35 0.29
CA THR A 212 -15.61 23.17 -1.04
C THR A 212 -15.25 21.71 -1.28
N LEU A 213 -14.62 21.03 -0.30
CA LEU A 213 -14.31 19.61 -0.39
C LEU A 213 -15.57 18.75 -0.60
N ARG A 214 -16.62 18.99 0.20
CA ARG A 214 -17.90 18.26 0.08
C ARG A 214 -18.51 18.43 -1.32
N ASN A 215 -18.47 19.64 -1.88
CA ASN A 215 -18.99 19.89 -3.23
C ASN A 215 -18.19 19.14 -4.31
N LEU A 216 -16.86 19.13 -4.20
CA LEU A 216 -15.99 18.39 -5.13
C LEU A 216 -16.22 16.88 -5.05
N VAL A 217 -16.38 16.35 -3.83
CA VAL A 217 -16.68 14.92 -3.61
C VAL A 217 -18.06 14.57 -4.17
N ARG A 218 -19.10 15.37 -3.94
CA ARG A 218 -20.43 15.12 -4.54
C ARG A 218 -20.38 15.10 -6.05
N ALA A 219 -19.73 16.09 -6.66
CA ALA A 219 -19.60 16.16 -8.11
C ALA A 219 -18.96 14.88 -8.68
N TYR A 220 -17.96 14.33 -8.00
CA TYR A 220 -17.35 13.05 -8.39
C TYR A 220 -18.29 11.84 -8.22
N LEU A 221 -19.01 11.75 -7.10
CA LEU A 221 -19.94 10.65 -6.83
C LEU A 221 -21.15 10.68 -7.79
N GLU A 222 -21.62 11.86 -8.16
CA GLU A 222 -22.70 12.06 -9.15
C GLU A 222 -22.24 11.66 -10.56
N SER A 223 -21.01 12.02 -10.96
CA SER A 223 -20.49 11.65 -12.29
C SER A 223 -20.24 10.15 -12.44
N THR A 224 -19.81 9.49 -11.37
CA THR A 224 -19.52 8.04 -11.38
C THR A 224 -20.81 7.21 -11.37
N SER A 225 -21.78 7.54 -10.50
CA SER A 225 -23.09 6.88 -10.48
C SER A 225 -23.82 6.97 -11.83
N SER A 226 -23.77 8.13 -12.49
CA SER A 226 -24.37 8.31 -13.83
C SER A 226 -23.69 7.46 -14.91
N THR A 227 -22.39 7.15 -14.76
CA THR A 227 -21.64 6.32 -15.70
C THR A 227 -21.94 4.83 -15.50
N ASP A 228 -22.10 4.41 -14.24
CA ASP A 228 -22.46 3.04 -13.90
C ASP A 228 -23.89 2.70 -14.37
N GLU A 229 -24.85 3.61 -14.22
CA GLU A 229 -26.22 3.44 -14.74
C GLU A 229 -26.27 3.40 -16.27
N ALA A 230 -25.39 4.11 -16.97
CA ALA A 230 -25.33 4.12 -18.43
C ALA A 230 -24.63 2.89 -19.03
N THR A 231 -23.89 2.12 -18.22
CA THR A 231 -23.12 0.95 -18.67
C THR A 231 -23.68 -0.40 -18.17
N ALA A 232 -24.72 -0.37 -17.33
CA ALA A 232 -25.50 -1.54 -16.89
C ALA A 232 -26.62 -1.90 -17.88
#